data_AF-A0A968PYB4-F1
#
_entry.id   AF-A0A968PYB4-F1
#
_cell.length_a   1.000
_cell.length_b   1.000
_cell.length_c   1.000
_cell.angle_alpha   90.00
_cell.angle_beta   90.00
_cell.angle_gamma   90.00
#
_symmetry.space_group_name_H-M   'P 1'
#
loop_
_entity.id
_entity.type
_entity.pdbx_description
1 polymer ?
#
loop_
_entity_poly.entity_id
_entity_poly.type
_entity_poly.pdbx_seq_one_letter_code
_entity_poly.pdbx_strand_id
1 'polypeptide(L)'
;MPTVEHQKADLLKPEFRGIPEPKGSEQRDGQIGFSRWATITHLFSVPSQADLSPLLPHLIWNQRFLQGRSQWQPNRPMYGLLLRAYHLSSPVWLPSHPGYGGCRSWVSLGQAVEVDTYNPALTEAEYQAQVEQILALVPGSASGLEGD
;
A
#
# COMPACT_ATOMS: atom_id res chain seq x y z
N MET A 1 5.79 14.25 4.05
CA MET A 1 5.54 13.43 2.85
C MET A 1 5.30 12.01 3.35
N PRO A 2 4.12 11.38 3.19
CA PRO A 2 2.85 11.93 2.72
C PRO A 2 2.12 12.72 3.82
N THR A 3 1.21 13.58 3.40
CA THR A 3 0.24 14.30 4.22
C THR A 3 -0.92 13.37 4.53
N VAL A 4 -1.50 13.50 5.72
CA VAL A 4 -2.77 12.88 6.16
C VAL A 4 -3.98 13.39 5.33
N GLU A 5 -3.70 14.16 4.27
CA GLU A 5 -4.65 14.58 3.27
C GLU A 5 -5.36 13.32 2.75
N HIS A 6 -6.65 13.24 3.08
CA HIS A 6 -7.61 12.19 2.73
C HIS A 6 -7.81 11.03 3.72
N GLN A 7 -7.09 10.94 4.85
CA GLN A 7 -7.45 9.98 5.90
C GLN A 7 -8.45 10.58 6.89
N LYS A 8 -9.71 10.70 6.49
CA LYS A 8 -10.77 11.04 7.46
C LYS A 8 -11.02 9.82 8.34
N ALA A 9 -10.90 9.97 9.66
CA ALA A 9 -11.08 8.87 10.61
C ALA A 9 -12.46 8.17 10.50
N ASP A 10 -13.49 8.89 10.03
CA ASP A 10 -14.83 8.34 9.78
C ASP A 10 -14.90 7.39 8.57
N LEU A 11 -13.85 7.34 7.73
CA LEU A 11 -13.72 6.42 6.59
C LEU A 11 -13.00 5.12 6.96
N LEU A 12 -12.36 5.05 8.13
CA LEU A 12 -11.78 3.81 8.67
C LEU A 12 -12.88 2.95 9.33
N LYS A 13 -12.69 1.62 9.30
CA LYS A 13 -13.51 0.71 10.13
C LYS A 13 -13.23 0.97 11.61
N PRO A 14 -14.23 0.79 12.50
CA PRO A 14 -14.11 1.14 13.93
C PRO A 14 -12.84 0.62 14.62
N GLU A 15 -12.44 -0.61 14.32
CA GLU A 15 -11.27 -1.29 14.87
C GLU A 15 -9.93 -0.63 14.49
N PHE A 16 -9.88 0.17 13.41
CA PHE A 16 -8.67 0.85 12.95
C PHE A 16 -8.61 2.33 13.32
N ARG A 17 -9.68 2.89 13.92
CA ARG A 17 -9.73 4.33 14.28
C ARG A 17 -8.77 4.72 15.41
N GLY A 18 -8.32 3.75 16.20
CA GLY A 18 -7.37 3.95 17.29
C GLY A 18 -5.90 3.88 16.86
N ILE A 19 -5.62 3.55 15.59
CA ILE A 19 -4.25 3.54 15.09
C ILE A 19 -3.76 4.99 15.02
N PRO A 20 -2.66 5.34 15.69
CA PRO A 20 -2.11 6.68 15.62
C PRO A 20 -1.84 7.05 14.17
N GLU A 21 -2.18 8.28 13.79
CA GLU A 21 -1.82 8.79 12.47
C GLU A 21 -0.31 8.57 12.24
N PRO A 22 0.11 8.16 11.03
CA PRO A 22 1.52 7.99 10.73
C PRO A 22 2.23 9.31 11.08
N LYS A 23 3.10 9.26 12.09
CA LYS A 23 4.05 10.35 12.28
C LYS A 23 4.84 10.42 10.96
N GLY A 24 4.92 11.63 10.40
CA GLY A 24 5.70 11.82 9.17
C GLY A 24 7.09 11.20 9.31
N SER A 25 7.69 10.81 8.20
CA SER A 25 9.03 10.19 8.20
C SER A 25 9.99 10.98 9.07
N GLU A 26 10.82 10.27 9.85
CA GLU A 26 11.83 10.93 10.67
C GLU A 26 12.75 11.79 9.79
N GLN A 27 13.06 13.00 10.23
CA GLN A 27 13.97 13.89 9.53
C GLN A 27 15.17 14.21 10.40
N ARG A 28 16.38 14.08 9.84
CA ARG A 28 17.65 14.40 10.51
C ARG A 28 18.62 14.97 9.49
N ASP A 29 19.21 16.13 9.77
CA ASP A 29 20.29 16.73 8.97
C ASP A 29 20.01 16.77 7.44
N GLY A 30 18.79 17.15 7.05
CA GLY A 30 18.38 17.21 5.65
C GLY A 30 18.08 15.85 4.99
N GLN A 31 18.03 14.78 5.77
CA GLN A 31 17.69 13.42 5.33
C GLN A 31 16.33 12.99 5.85
N ILE A 32 15.73 12.02 5.16
CA ILE A 32 14.45 11.38 5.48
C ILE A 32 14.74 9.92 5.83
N GLY A 33 14.29 9.49 7.00
CA GLY A 33 14.45 8.13 7.52
C GLY A 33 13.29 7.22 7.13
N PHE A 34 13.63 6.03 6.63
CA PHE A 34 12.72 4.97 6.27
C PHE A 34 13.01 3.74 7.14
N SER A 35 11.99 3.24 7.82
CA SER A 35 12.11 2.05 8.71
C SER A 35 11.42 0.81 8.14
N ARG A 36 10.75 0.94 6.99
CA ARG A 36 9.95 -0.11 6.36
C ARG A 36 10.05 0.04 4.85
N TRP A 37 9.92 -1.08 4.15
CA TRP A 37 9.80 -1.12 2.71
C TRP A 37 8.86 -2.25 2.30
N ALA A 38 8.47 -2.27 1.03
CA ALA A 38 7.66 -3.34 0.49
C ALA A 38 7.97 -3.58 -0.98
N THR A 39 7.74 -4.80 -1.45
CA THR A 39 7.66 -5.11 -2.88
C THR A 39 6.21 -5.30 -3.29
N ILE A 40 5.88 -4.90 -4.53
CA ILE A 40 4.62 -5.28 -5.17
C ILE A 40 4.79 -6.70 -5.69
N THR A 41 3.99 -7.62 -5.19
CA THR A 41 4.02 -9.02 -5.66
C THR A 41 2.94 -9.30 -6.71
N HIS A 42 1.82 -8.58 -6.63
CA HIS A 42 0.66 -8.81 -7.47
C HIS A 42 0.00 -7.48 -7.80
N LEU A 43 -0.45 -7.37 -9.04
CA LEU A 43 -1.25 -6.29 -9.58
C LEU A 43 -2.46 -6.92 -10.25
N PHE A 44 -3.67 -6.48 -9.87
CA PHE A 44 -4.90 -6.94 -10.49
C PHE A 44 -5.87 -5.79 -10.72
N SER A 45 -6.74 -5.95 -11.73
CA SER A 45 -7.80 -4.99 -12.04
C SER A 45 -9.05 -5.31 -11.22
N VAL A 46 -9.73 -4.27 -10.75
CA VAL A 46 -11.05 -4.34 -10.12
C VAL A 46 -11.99 -3.46 -10.94
N PRO A 47 -12.72 -4.04 -11.91
CA PRO A 47 -13.40 -3.27 -12.94
C PRO A 47 -14.70 -2.63 -12.45
N SER A 48 -15.31 -3.15 -11.38
CA SER A 48 -16.57 -2.62 -10.86
C SER A 48 -16.63 -2.55 -9.33
N GLN A 49 -17.61 -1.79 -8.83
CA GLN A 49 -17.92 -1.75 -7.41
C GLN A 49 -18.37 -3.13 -6.88
N ALA A 50 -19.03 -3.94 -7.71
CA ALA A 50 -19.45 -5.28 -7.32
C ALA A 50 -18.25 -6.18 -7.01
N ASP A 51 -17.14 -5.99 -7.74
CA ASP A 51 -15.89 -6.73 -7.55
C ASP A 51 -15.05 -6.22 -6.36
N LEU A 52 -15.26 -4.97 -5.94
CA LEU A 52 -14.64 -4.41 -4.72
C LEU A 52 -15.30 -4.92 -3.43
N SER A 53 -16.61 -5.18 -3.45
CA SER A 53 -17.36 -5.50 -2.24
C SER A 53 -16.82 -6.74 -1.50
N PRO A 54 -16.47 -7.84 -2.19
CA PRO A 54 -15.85 -9.00 -1.55
C PRO A 54 -14.48 -8.71 -0.89
N LEU A 55 -13.76 -7.69 -1.37
CA LEU A 55 -12.44 -7.32 -0.83
C LEU A 55 -12.54 -6.49 0.46
N LEU A 56 -13.72 -5.95 0.79
CA LEU A 56 -13.92 -5.08 1.96
C LEU A 56 -13.37 -5.67 3.27
N PRO A 57 -13.52 -6.97 3.60
CA PRO A 57 -12.94 -7.56 4.80
C PRO A 57 -11.42 -7.40 4.92
N HIS A 58 -10.70 -7.37 3.78
CA HIS A 58 -9.24 -7.27 3.71
C HIS A 58 -8.71 -5.84 3.74
N LEU A 59 -9.59 -4.84 3.82
CA LEU A 59 -9.23 -3.41 3.81
C LEU A 59 -9.46 -2.78 5.19
N ILE A 60 -8.66 -1.77 5.53
CA ILE A 60 -8.87 -0.97 6.75
C ILE A 60 -10.03 0.03 6.60
N TRP A 61 -10.44 0.29 5.35
CA TRP A 61 -11.46 1.26 4.99
C TRP A 61 -12.86 0.68 5.09
N ASN A 62 -13.83 1.53 5.39
CA ASN A 62 -15.24 1.14 5.41
C ASN A 62 -15.89 1.22 4.01
N GLN A 63 -17.13 0.75 3.92
CA GLN A 63 -17.88 0.73 2.67
C GLN A 63 -18.06 2.11 2.03
N ARG A 64 -18.17 3.19 2.82
CA ARG A 64 -18.34 4.55 2.32
C ARG A 64 -17.10 5.03 1.56
N PHE A 65 -15.91 4.67 2.03
CA PHE A 65 -14.67 4.96 1.31
C PHE A 65 -14.64 4.29 -0.07
N LEU A 66 -15.01 3.00 -0.15
CA LEU A 66 -15.03 2.27 -1.42
C LEU A 66 -16.06 2.82 -2.41
N GLN A 67 -17.25 3.19 -1.93
CA GLN A 67 -18.27 3.85 -2.75
C GLN A 67 -17.75 5.15 -3.37
N GLY A 68 -17.07 6.00 -2.58
CA GLY A 68 -16.45 7.21 -3.09
C GLY A 68 -15.34 6.94 -4.09
N ARG A 69 -14.52 5.90 -3.85
CA ARG A 69 -13.45 5.49 -4.77
C ARG A 69 -13.96 5.00 -6.12
N SER A 70 -15.01 4.18 -6.14
CA SER A 70 -15.59 3.66 -7.38
C SER A 70 -16.24 4.75 -8.25
N GLN A 71 -16.68 5.85 -7.65
CA GLN A 71 -17.25 7.00 -8.37
C GLN A 71 -16.17 7.95 -8.93
N TRP A 72 -14.93 7.80 -8.49
CA TRP A 72 -13.82 8.63 -8.93
C TRP A 72 -13.19 8.06 -10.20
N GLN A 73 -13.31 8.79 -11.31
CA GLN A 73 -12.88 8.34 -12.65
C GLN A 73 -13.55 7.01 -13.07
N PRO A 74 -14.89 6.96 -13.18
CA PRO A 74 -15.65 5.72 -13.38
C PRO A 74 -15.31 4.99 -14.70
N ASN A 75 -14.68 5.68 -15.65
CA ASN A 75 -14.25 5.10 -16.93
C ASN A 75 -12.85 4.46 -16.86
N ARG A 76 -12.21 4.41 -15.68
CA ARG A 76 -10.91 3.75 -15.48
C ARG A 76 -11.06 2.59 -14.50
N PRO A 77 -10.45 1.44 -14.79
CA PRO A 77 -10.41 0.35 -13.83
C PRO A 77 -9.64 0.82 -12.59
N MET A 78 -10.10 0.37 -11.42
CA MET A 78 -9.29 0.45 -10.21
C MET A 78 -8.29 -0.70 -10.23
N TYR A 79 -7.14 -0.48 -9.62
CA TYR A 79 -6.11 -1.50 -9.47
C TYR A 79 -5.92 -1.84 -8.00
N GLY A 80 -5.86 -3.14 -7.72
CA GLY A 80 -5.40 -3.69 -6.45
C GLY A 80 -3.93 -4.03 -6.52
N LEU A 81 -3.20 -3.72 -5.45
CA LEU A 81 -1.80 -4.11 -5.26
C LEU A 81 -1.70 -4.97 -4.01
N LEU A 82 -1.06 -6.14 -4.12
CA LEU A 82 -0.64 -6.90 -2.95
C LEU A 82 0.83 -6.59 -2.69
N LEU A 83 1.12 -6.24 -1.44
CA LEU A 83 2.44 -5.81 -1.00
C LEU A 83 3.02 -6.82 -0.03
N ARG A 84 4.25 -7.26 -0.28
CA ARG A 84 5.06 -7.97 0.71
C ARG A 84 5.88 -6.93 1.46
N ALA A 85 5.45 -6.60 2.68
CA ALA A 85 6.05 -5.56 3.50
C ALA A 85 7.05 -6.11 4.53
N TYR A 86 8.09 -5.32 4.79
CA TYR A 86 9.19 -5.65 5.68
C TYR A 86 9.52 -4.47 6.59
N HIS A 87 9.98 -4.79 7.79
CA HIS A 87 10.70 -3.85 8.65
C HIS A 87 12.18 -3.92 8.28
N LEU A 88 12.83 -2.76 8.15
CA LEU A 88 14.27 -2.70 7.96
C LEU A 88 14.96 -2.95 9.30
N SER A 89 16.04 -3.75 9.28
CA SER A 89 16.85 -4.02 10.48
C SER A 89 17.51 -2.75 11.03
N SER A 90 17.74 -1.76 10.17
CA SER A 90 18.18 -0.42 10.55
C SER A 90 17.53 0.61 9.60
N PRO A 91 17.16 1.81 10.10
CA PRO A 91 16.58 2.82 9.23
C PRO A 91 17.53 3.20 8.08
N VAL A 92 16.99 3.24 6.87
CA VAL A 92 17.67 3.80 5.70
C VAL A 92 17.44 5.30 5.69
N TRP A 93 18.50 6.07 5.50
CA TRP A 93 18.43 7.53 5.42
C TRP A 93 18.74 7.99 4.00
N LEU A 94 17.81 8.72 3.39
CA LEU A 94 17.97 9.26 2.05
C LEU A 94 17.98 10.79 2.11
N PRO A 95 18.81 11.47 1.30
CA PRO A 95 18.80 12.92 1.24
C PRO A 95 17.43 13.41 0.81
N SER A 96 16.91 14.41 1.51
CA SER A 96 15.72 15.12 1.07
C SER A 96 15.99 15.74 -0.29
N HIS A 97 15.09 15.53 -1.25
CA HIS A 97 15.22 16.04 -2.59
C HIS A 97 13.94 16.82 -2.94
N PRO A 98 14.03 18.01 -3.55
CA PRO A 98 12.84 18.77 -3.98
C PRO A 98 11.91 17.96 -4.90
N GLY A 99 12.49 17.04 -5.69
CA GLY A 99 11.76 16.08 -6.52
C GLY A 99 10.94 15.05 -5.74
N TYR A 100 11.16 14.89 -4.43
CA TYR A 100 10.34 14.04 -3.56
C TYR A 100 9.14 14.79 -2.96
N GLY A 101 9.04 16.11 -3.13
CA GLY A 101 7.89 16.88 -2.65
C GLY A 101 6.67 16.82 -3.58
N GLY A 102 5.51 17.24 -3.04
CA GLY A 102 4.25 17.39 -3.79
C GLY A 102 3.37 16.14 -3.81
N CYS A 103 2.27 16.19 -4.55
CA CYS A 103 1.26 15.12 -4.61
C CYS A 103 1.64 14.03 -5.63
N ARG A 104 2.87 13.48 -5.50
CA ARG A 104 3.38 12.39 -6.35
C ARG A 104 3.17 11.05 -5.66
N SER A 105 2.59 10.10 -6.38
CA SER A 105 2.40 8.73 -5.88
C SER A 105 3.68 7.88 -5.95
N TRP A 106 4.60 8.22 -6.85
CA TRP A 106 5.87 7.51 -7.07
C TRP A 106 6.97 8.49 -7.41
N VAL A 107 8.17 8.24 -6.89
CA VAL A 107 9.39 9.00 -7.20
C VAL A 107 10.54 8.02 -7.38
N SER A 108 11.38 8.26 -8.39
CA SER A 108 12.63 7.50 -8.53
C SER A 108 13.64 8.00 -7.51
N LEU A 109 14.23 7.09 -6.76
CA LEU A 109 15.31 7.43 -5.85
C LEU A 109 16.56 7.77 -6.68
N GLY A 110 17.25 8.85 -6.31
CA GLY A 110 18.50 9.27 -6.96
C GLY A 110 19.71 8.38 -6.64
N GLN A 111 19.52 7.29 -5.91
CA GLN A 111 20.54 6.33 -5.53
C GLN A 111 19.93 4.93 -5.35
N ALA A 112 20.74 3.90 -5.51
CA ALA A 112 20.37 2.55 -5.12
C ALA A 112 20.28 2.45 -3.59
N VAL A 113 19.35 1.61 -3.12
CA VAL A 113 19.14 1.36 -1.69
C VAL A 113 19.19 -0.14 -1.47
N GLU A 114 20.08 -0.58 -0.61
CA GLU A 114 20.06 -1.96 -0.14
C GLU A 114 19.01 -2.11 0.97
N VAL A 115 18.16 -3.12 0.81
CA VAL A 115 17.09 -3.43 1.75
C VAL A 115 17.17 -4.90 2.10
N ASP A 116 16.92 -5.22 3.37
CA ASP A 116 16.88 -6.59 3.85
C ASP A 116 15.43 -7.13 3.87
N THR A 117 15.28 -8.45 3.70
CA THR A 117 13.99 -9.16 3.73
C THR A 117 13.79 -9.98 5.01
N TYR A 118 14.65 -9.81 6.02
CA TYR A 118 14.71 -10.73 7.16
C TYR A 118 13.59 -10.54 8.17
N ASN A 119 12.97 -9.36 8.21
CA ASN A 119 11.91 -9.04 9.16
C ASN A 119 10.58 -8.71 8.44
N PRO A 120 9.91 -9.73 7.87
CA PRO A 120 8.66 -9.50 7.17
C PRO A 120 7.51 -9.19 8.14
N ALA A 121 6.56 -8.34 7.71
CA ALA A 121 5.40 -7.97 8.52
C ALA A 121 4.42 -9.15 8.78
N LEU A 122 4.44 -10.15 7.90
CA LEU A 122 3.74 -11.43 8.01
C LEU A 122 4.72 -12.56 7.71
N THR A 123 4.54 -13.74 8.29
CA THR A 123 5.28 -14.91 7.83
C THR A 123 4.95 -15.23 6.37
N GLU A 124 5.80 -16.01 5.70
CA GLU A 124 5.54 -16.37 4.30
C GLU A 124 4.23 -17.14 4.14
N ALA A 125 3.95 -18.09 5.04
CA ALA A 125 2.71 -18.86 5.01
C ALA A 125 1.47 -17.98 5.21
N GLU A 126 1.49 -17.06 6.17
CA GLU A 126 0.37 -16.12 6.39
C GLU A 126 0.17 -15.20 5.19
N TYR A 127 1.26 -14.74 4.58
CA TYR A 127 1.20 -13.89 3.40
C TYR A 127 0.57 -14.62 2.22
N GLN A 128 1.05 -15.82 1.88
CA GLN A 128 0.51 -16.62 0.79
C GLN A 128 -0.95 -16.98 1.02
N ALA A 129 -1.33 -17.36 2.24
CA ALA A 129 -2.73 -17.63 2.58
C ALA A 129 -3.64 -16.41 2.34
N GLN A 130 -3.18 -15.20 2.68
CA GLN A 130 -3.95 -13.97 2.40
C GLN A 130 -4.00 -13.64 0.91
N VAL A 131 -2.90 -13.83 0.18
CA VAL A 131 -2.84 -13.64 -1.27
C VAL A 131 -3.85 -14.57 -1.97
N GLU A 132 -3.83 -15.86 -1.64
CA GLU A 132 -4.76 -16.85 -2.21
C GLU A 132 -6.21 -16.49 -1.93
N GLN A 133 -6.53 -16.12 -0.67
CA GLN A 133 -7.87 -15.69 -0.29
C GLN A 133 -8.31 -14.46 -1.09
N ILE A 134 -7.46 -13.45 -1.23
CA ILE A 134 -7.80 -12.21 -1.94
C ILE A 134 -7.96 -12.47 -3.43
N LEU A 135 -7.03 -13.18 -4.07
CA LEU A 135 -7.08 -13.44 -5.50
C LEU A 135 -8.25 -14.34 -5.91
N ALA A 136 -8.68 -15.26 -5.03
CA ALA A 136 -9.90 -16.06 -5.23
C ALA A 136 -11.18 -15.21 -5.30
N LEU A 137 -11.17 -13.98 -4.75
CA LEU A 137 -12.28 -13.04 -4.80
C LEU A 137 -12.25 -12.11 -6.02
N VAL A 138 -11.12 -12.06 -6.74
CA VAL A 138 -10.93 -11.12 -7.86
C VAL A 138 -11.25 -11.82 -9.18
N PRO A 139 -12.20 -11.27 -9.99
CA PRO A 139 -12.54 -11.85 -11.28
C PRO A 139 -11.36 -11.84 -12.25
N GLY A 140 -11.11 -12.97 -12.93
CA GLY A 140 -10.09 -13.06 -13.99
C GLY A 140 -8.64 -13.25 -13.51
N SER A 141 -8.43 -13.47 -12.21
CA SER A 141 -7.11 -13.73 -11.60
C SER A 141 -6.61 -15.15 -11.87
N ALA A 142 -6.49 -15.53 -13.14
CA ALA A 142 -5.77 -16.75 -13.52
C ALA A 142 -4.34 -16.38 -13.93
N SER A 143 -3.40 -16.81 -13.08
CA SER A 143 -1.94 -16.95 -13.30
C SER A 143 -1.10 -15.67 -13.26
N GLY A 144 -0.06 -15.73 -12.42
CA GLY A 144 0.80 -14.62 -12.04
C GLY A 144 1.63 -14.05 -13.19
N LEU A 145 2.07 -12.83 -12.97
CA LEU A 145 3.04 -12.14 -13.80
C LEU A 145 4.38 -12.89 -13.71
N GLU A 146 4.67 -13.76 -14.68
CA GLU A 146 6.05 -14.08 -15.02
C GLU A 146 6.69 -12.79 -15.52
N GLY A 147 7.71 -12.33 -14.80
CA GLY A 147 8.46 -11.12 -15.12
C GLY A 147 9.26 -11.29 -16.41
N ASP A 148 9.36 -10.20 -17.15
CA ASP A 148 10.33 -9.96 -18.21
C ASP A 148 11.47 -9.09 -17.63
#